data_AF-A0A1M5ARZ9-F1
#
_entry.id   AF-A0A1M5ARZ9-F1
#
_cell.length_a   1.000
_cell.length_b   1.000
_cell.length_c   1.000
_cell.angle_alpha   90.00
_cell.angle_beta   90.00
_cell.angle_gamma   90.00
#
_symmetry.space_group_name_H-M   'P 1'
#
loop_
_entity.id
_entity.type
_entity.pdbx_description
1 polymer ?
#
loop_
_entity_poly.entity_id
_entity_poly.type
_entity_poly.pdbx_seq_one_letter_code
_entity_poly.pdbx_strand_id
1 'polypeptide(L)'
;MTTDRLRPDLLRAALEEAVRVRGCPPAEILAEQHPDEALAFHLASCFFCRDERDLLMELGVEPEPPISAGEEAAERGAVRPGDVRALSAVLGGWGPRGRYYRSPLVLVLEPLPGMAGAVRVCLVHDFPRLAGPGDVELAPGLFAESWNSFPAPVDRLGPAVRMVPGAVLEGVLRAVRKRPDPGAAGSEREDDTPESPYVAAFRRLEVETSAYFSLRLAEEVLAETPEEGRQEEDGIPRDEQEFLNRFSRYIRLERDREPSLEDLVVAPWTDAYLPLAAAGETTLFARLYYPGRSDGVLEAVPVELTFRQRLPEGLLLGGRIRSPLGPKARLEARLMWAGVSVAPREVTLDSSSGFFRLLFPAPDLEGRDPEPGDLHLLVISK
;
A
#
# COMPACT_ATOMS: atom_id res chain seq x y z
N MET A 1 21.19 -17.26 -32.41
CA MET A 1 21.11 -15.92 -31.79
C MET A 1 22.06 -15.00 -32.54
N THR A 2 21.54 -14.00 -33.25
CA THR A 2 22.30 -13.10 -34.13
C THR A 2 23.14 -12.12 -33.30
N THR A 3 24.38 -11.90 -33.73
CA THR A 3 25.41 -11.04 -33.13
C THR A 3 25.01 -9.57 -32.97
N ASP A 4 23.89 -9.14 -33.56
CA ASP A 4 23.37 -7.76 -33.51
C ASP A 4 22.62 -7.41 -32.19
N ARG A 5 22.33 -8.39 -31.33
CA ARG A 5 21.66 -8.15 -30.02
C ARG A 5 22.58 -7.58 -28.93
N LEU A 6 23.91 -7.69 -29.08
CA LEU A 6 24.87 -7.31 -28.04
C LEU A 6 25.64 -6.02 -28.33
N ARG A 7 25.21 -5.22 -29.32
CA ARG A 7 25.84 -3.94 -29.64
C ARG A 7 25.67 -2.93 -28.50
N PRO A 8 26.75 -2.49 -27.82
CA PRO A 8 26.65 -1.64 -26.64
C PRO A 8 25.98 -0.29 -26.89
N ASP A 9 26.18 0.30 -28.07
CA ASP A 9 25.56 1.55 -28.52
C ASP A 9 24.03 1.42 -28.59
N LEU A 10 23.53 0.31 -29.12
CA LEU A 10 22.09 0.05 -29.23
C LEU A 10 21.45 -0.27 -27.89
N LEU A 11 22.16 -0.99 -27.01
CA LEU A 11 21.69 -1.28 -25.66
C LEU A 11 21.64 -0.02 -24.80
N ARG A 12 22.62 0.86 -24.96
CA ARG A 12 22.64 2.17 -24.31
C ARG A 12 21.44 3.02 -24.76
N ALA A 13 21.21 3.14 -26.06
CA ALA A 13 20.08 3.91 -26.59
C ALA A 13 18.73 3.35 -26.12
N ALA A 14 18.58 2.01 -26.10
CA ALA A 14 17.37 1.39 -25.57
C ALA A 14 17.17 1.68 -24.08
N LEU A 15 18.23 1.64 -23.27
CA LEU A 15 18.15 1.97 -21.84
C LEU A 15 17.79 3.45 -21.62
N GLU A 16 18.40 4.36 -22.38
CA GLU A 16 18.09 5.79 -22.31
C GLU A 16 16.59 6.03 -22.59
N GLU A 17 16.02 5.36 -23.59
CA GLU A 17 14.60 5.46 -23.88
C GLU A 17 13.71 4.79 -22.80
N ALA A 18 14.12 3.65 -22.24
CA ALA A 18 13.41 3.03 -21.10
C ALA A 18 13.35 3.98 -19.90
N VAL A 19 14.46 4.66 -19.59
CA VAL A 19 14.51 5.69 -18.53
C VAL A 19 13.55 6.84 -18.83
N ARG A 20 13.45 7.27 -20.09
CA ARG A 20 12.50 8.32 -20.49
C ARG A 20 11.05 7.89 -20.31
N VAL A 21 10.69 6.74 -20.86
CA VAL A 21 9.33 6.18 -20.78
C VAL A 21 8.89 5.93 -19.34
N ARG A 22 9.80 5.46 -18.47
CA ARG A 22 9.48 5.15 -17.07
C ARG A 22 9.58 6.31 -16.11
N GLY A 23 10.48 7.27 -16.35
CA GLY A 23 10.93 8.21 -15.34
C GLY A 23 10.75 9.69 -15.68
N CYS A 24 10.35 10.04 -16.90
CA CYS A 24 10.08 11.42 -17.30
C CYS A 24 8.59 11.75 -17.15
N PRO A 25 8.25 12.97 -16.71
CA PRO A 25 6.86 13.40 -16.62
C PRO A 25 6.23 13.52 -18.02
N PRO A 26 4.88 13.47 -18.11
CA PRO A 26 4.19 13.78 -19.35
C PRO A 26 4.34 15.27 -19.70
N ALA A 27 4.07 15.62 -20.96
CA ALA A 27 4.36 16.95 -21.52
C ALA A 27 3.65 18.08 -20.75
N GLU A 28 2.50 17.81 -20.16
CA GLU A 28 1.67 18.83 -19.51
C GLU A 28 2.25 19.23 -18.15
N ILE A 29 2.82 18.28 -17.42
CA ILE A 29 3.63 18.55 -16.24
C ILE A 29 4.94 19.21 -16.67
N LEU A 30 5.58 18.72 -17.74
CA LEU A 30 6.85 19.28 -18.21
C LEU A 30 6.74 20.73 -18.69
N ALA A 31 5.59 21.13 -19.23
CA ALA A 31 5.30 22.46 -19.76
C ALA A 31 4.80 23.47 -18.70
N GLU A 32 4.76 23.11 -17.42
CA GLU A 32 4.33 24.04 -16.37
C GLU A 32 5.23 25.28 -16.30
N GLN A 33 4.68 26.49 -16.44
CA GLN A 33 5.48 27.73 -16.45
C GLN A 33 6.28 27.93 -15.15
N HIS A 34 5.70 27.52 -14.02
CA HIS A 34 6.30 27.62 -12.70
C HIS A 34 6.52 26.22 -12.13
N PRO A 35 7.69 25.60 -12.37
CA PRO A 35 7.94 24.23 -11.94
C PRO A 35 7.89 24.15 -10.41
N ASP A 36 7.14 23.17 -9.90
CA ASP A 36 7.17 22.83 -8.48
C ASP A 36 8.53 22.26 -8.06
N GLU A 37 8.71 21.98 -6.77
CA GLU A 37 9.97 21.45 -6.24
C GLU A 37 10.35 20.10 -6.89
N ALA A 38 9.36 19.25 -7.18
CA ALA A 38 9.59 17.93 -7.74
C ALA A 38 10.05 18.00 -9.21
N LEU A 39 9.40 18.84 -10.02
CA LEU A 39 9.78 19.10 -11.40
C LEU A 39 11.13 19.81 -11.48
N ALA A 40 11.38 20.80 -10.61
CA ALA A 40 12.68 21.47 -10.55
C ALA A 40 13.81 20.48 -10.21
N PHE A 41 13.58 19.58 -9.24
CA PHE A 41 14.53 18.53 -8.89
C PHE A 41 14.76 17.53 -10.03
N HIS A 42 13.70 17.16 -10.77
CA HIS A 42 13.82 16.33 -11.96
C HIS A 42 14.67 16.99 -13.05
N LEU A 43 14.35 18.25 -13.40
CA LEU A 43 15.06 19.02 -14.43
C LEU A 43 16.54 19.27 -14.08
N ALA A 44 16.91 19.28 -12.80
CA ALA A 44 18.31 19.34 -12.40
C ALA A 44 19.11 18.11 -12.85
N SER A 45 18.47 16.94 -12.93
CA SER A 45 19.12 15.65 -13.22
C SER A 45 18.85 15.11 -14.62
N CYS A 46 17.69 15.41 -15.23
CA CYS A 46 17.29 14.88 -16.53
C CYS A 46 17.59 15.86 -17.65
N PHE A 47 18.62 15.57 -18.46
CA PHE A 47 18.96 16.38 -19.63
C PHE A 47 17.86 16.36 -20.71
N PHE A 48 17.25 15.20 -20.97
CA PHE A 48 16.18 15.07 -21.98
C PHE A 48 14.99 15.99 -21.70
N CYS A 49 14.52 16.02 -20.45
CA CYS A 49 13.39 16.87 -20.06
C CYS A 49 13.74 18.36 -20.07
N ARG A 50 15.01 18.75 -19.85
CA ARG A 50 15.40 20.15 -20.02
C ARG A 50 15.25 20.59 -21.46
N ASP A 51 15.87 19.85 -22.38
CA ASP A 51 15.82 20.16 -23.82
C ASP A 51 14.38 20.14 -24.35
N GLU A 52 13.59 19.14 -23.95
CA GLU A 52 12.18 19.02 -24.36
C GLU A 52 11.31 20.15 -23.79
N ARG A 53 11.54 20.55 -22.54
CA ARG A 53 10.87 21.71 -21.95
C ARG A 53 11.22 23.00 -22.66
N ASP A 54 12.50 23.24 -22.95
CA ASP A 54 12.93 24.46 -23.65
C ASP A 54 12.24 24.56 -25.01
N LEU A 55 12.16 23.44 -25.75
CA LEU A 55 11.43 23.37 -27.01
C LEU A 55 9.92 23.63 -26.85
N LEU A 56 9.27 23.02 -25.83
CA LEU A 56 7.85 23.24 -25.55
C LEU A 56 7.56 24.73 -25.25
N MET A 57 8.46 25.37 -24.49
CA MET A 57 8.36 26.80 -24.15
C MET A 57 8.59 27.70 -25.36
N GLU A 58 9.55 27.38 -26.24
CA GLU A 58 9.82 28.12 -27.47
C GLU A 58 8.66 28.06 -28.46
N LEU A 59 8.02 26.89 -28.59
CA LEU A 59 6.92 26.70 -29.52
C LEU A 59 5.60 27.29 -29.01
N GLY A 60 5.51 27.66 -27.73
CA GLY A 60 4.28 28.14 -27.10
C GLY A 60 3.13 27.14 -27.22
N VAL A 61 3.45 25.84 -27.34
CA VAL A 61 2.46 24.78 -27.40
C VAL A 61 1.85 24.71 -26.02
N GLU A 62 0.60 25.18 -25.90
CA GLU A 62 -0.19 24.82 -24.73
C GLU A 62 -0.26 23.30 -24.71
N PRO A 63 0.17 22.66 -23.61
CA PRO A 63 0.07 21.22 -23.51
C PRO A 63 -1.38 20.86 -23.78
N GLU A 64 -1.63 20.09 -24.85
CA GLU A 64 -2.93 19.45 -24.98
C GLU A 64 -3.12 18.67 -23.69
N PRO A 65 -4.23 18.89 -22.95
CA PRO A 65 -4.48 18.10 -21.76
C PRO A 65 -4.28 16.64 -22.15
N PRO A 66 -3.65 15.83 -21.29
CA PRO A 66 -3.51 14.42 -21.60
C PRO A 66 -4.91 13.95 -21.97
N ILE A 67 -5.03 13.12 -23.01
CA ILE A 67 -6.30 12.46 -23.31
C ILE A 67 -6.58 11.52 -22.11
N SER A 68 -7.06 12.09 -21.02
CA SER A 68 -7.39 11.46 -19.76
C SER A 68 -8.56 12.26 -19.20
N ALA A 69 -9.69 12.14 -19.89
CA ALA A 69 -10.99 12.66 -19.42
C ALA A 69 -12.14 12.14 -20.29
N GLY A 70 -11.83 11.57 -21.46
CA GLY A 70 -12.64 10.53 -22.05
C GLY A 70 -12.22 9.17 -21.47
N GLU A 71 -12.60 8.90 -20.23
CA GLU A 71 -13.30 7.63 -20.01
C GLU A 71 -14.58 7.69 -20.87
N GLU A 72 -14.46 7.74 -22.20
CA GLU A 72 -15.40 7.00 -22.99
C GLU A 72 -15.17 5.60 -22.47
N ALA A 73 -16.15 5.12 -21.71
CA ALA A 73 -16.28 3.74 -21.34
C ALA A 73 -16.43 2.92 -22.63
N ALA A 74 -15.40 2.91 -23.49
CA ALA A 74 -15.04 1.75 -24.26
C ALA A 74 -15.04 0.64 -23.22
N GLU A 75 -16.06 -0.20 -23.31
CA GLU A 75 -16.43 -1.16 -22.28
C GLU A 75 -15.15 -1.74 -21.72
N ARG A 76 -14.86 -1.47 -20.43
CA ARG A 76 -13.73 -2.06 -19.72
C ARG A 76 -14.05 -3.55 -19.67
N GLY A 77 -13.78 -4.25 -20.77
CA GLY A 77 -14.12 -5.65 -20.93
C GLY A 77 -13.52 -6.41 -19.76
N ALA A 78 -14.24 -7.42 -19.28
CA ALA A 78 -13.84 -8.19 -18.10
C ALA A 78 -12.35 -8.54 -18.15
N VAL A 79 -11.63 -8.22 -17.07
CA VAL A 79 -10.20 -8.54 -16.93
C VAL A 79 -10.01 -10.05 -16.97
N ARG A 80 -9.14 -10.53 -17.87
CA ARG A 80 -8.88 -11.96 -18.06
C ARG A 80 -7.38 -12.26 -18.03
N PRO A 81 -6.97 -13.43 -17.50
CA PRO A 81 -5.63 -13.96 -17.72
C PRO A 81 -5.22 -13.92 -19.19
N GLY A 82 -4.01 -13.41 -19.47
CA GLY A 82 -3.49 -13.22 -20.81
C GLY A 82 -3.71 -11.82 -21.40
N ASP A 83 -4.51 -10.96 -20.76
CA ASP A 83 -4.66 -9.58 -21.20
C ASP A 83 -3.40 -8.76 -20.92
N VAL A 84 -2.94 -8.01 -21.92
CA VAL A 84 -1.98 -6.90 -21.73
C VAL A 84 -2.78 -5.61 -21.58
N ARG A 85 -2.61 -4.94 -20.45
CA ARG A 85 -3.35 -3.74 -20.04
C ARG A 85 -2.39 -2.68 -19.52
N ALA A 86 -2.75 -1.42 -19.63
CA ALA A 86 -2.06 -0.36 -18.89
C ALA A 86 -2.57 -0.34 -17.45
N LEU A 87 -1.68 -0.09 -16.48
CA LEU A 87 -2.13 0.38 -15.17
C LEU A 87 -2.80 1.75 -15.31
N SER A 88 -3.76 2.04 -14.43
CA SER A 88 -4.46 3.33 -14.44
C SER A 88 -3.47 4.49 -14.34
N ALA A 89 -3.65 5.52 -15.18
CA ALA A 89 -2.77 6.69 -15.21
C ALA A 89 -2.75 7.46 -13.89
N VAL A 90 -3.84 7.38 -13.10
CA VAL A 90 -3.97 8.03 -11.79
C VAL A 90 -2.97 7.50 -10.75
N LEU A 91 -2.40 6.31 -10.98
CA LEU A 91 -1.38 5.74 -10.10
C LEU A 91 0.00 6.34 -10.35
N GLY A 92 0.20 7.00 -11.49
CA GLY A 92 1.45 7.66 -11.83
C GLY A 92 1.74 8.87 -10.93
N GLY A 93 3.01 9.27 -10.88
CA GLY A 93 3.40 10.43 -10.09
C GLY A 93 4.88 10.51 -9.79
N TRP A 94 5.25 11.57 -9.07
CA TRP A 94 6.59 11.72 -8.54
C TRP A 94 6.91 10.62 -7.53
N GLY A 95 8.10 10.03 -7.67
CA GLY A 95 8.61 8.99 -6.79
C GLY A 95 10.07 9.23 -6.40
N PRO A 96 10.72 8.22 -5.82
CA PRO A 96 12.09 8.33 -5.37
C PRO A 96 13.04 8.76 -6.48
N ARG A 97 14.11 9.48 -6.10
CA ARG A 97 15.16 9.97 -7.01
C ARG A 97 14.67 10.96 -8.08
N GLY A 98 13.56 11.65 -7.83
CA GLY A 98 13.09 12.72 -8.70
C GLY A 98 12.60 12.21 -10.05
N ARG A 99 12.12 10.97 -10.11
CA ARG A 99 11.53 10.40 -11.33
C ARG A 99 10.02 10.50 -11.24
N TYR A 100 9.40 10.79 -12.38
CA TYR A 100 7.95 10.66 -12.54
C TYR A 100 7.65 9.26 -13.06
N TYR A 101 7.08 8.39 -12.22
CA TYR A 101 6.76 7.02 -12.58
C TYR A 101 5.46 7.00 -13.39
N ARG A 102 5.58 6.73 -14.69
CA ARG A 102 4.42 6.59 -15.59
C ARG A 102 3.84 5.19 -15.50
N SER A 103 2.51 5.09 -15.57
CA SER A 103 1.80 3.82 -15.44
C SER A 103 2.25 2.82 -16.52
N PRO A 104 2.76 1.64 -16.13
CA PRO A 104 3.32 0.67 -17.06
C PRO A 104 2.24 -0.16 -17.76
N LEU A 105 2.64 -0.82 -18.85
CA LEU A 105 1.91 -1.99 -19.35
C LEU A 105 2.19 -3.20 -18.45
N VAL A 106 1.16 -4.00 -18.24
CA VAL A 106 1.20 -5.22 -17.46
C VAL A 106 0.48 -6.35 -18.17
N LEU A 107 0.93 -7.57 -17.93
CA LEU A 107 0.26 -8.81 -18.35
C LEU A 107 -0.50 -9.37 -17.15
N VAL A 108 -1.80 -9.61 -17.31
CA VAL A 108 -2.64 -10.28 -16.32
C VAL A 108 -2.32 -11.77 -16.31
N LEU A 109 -1.91 -12.29 -15.15
CA LEU A 109 -1.44 -13.67 -15.02
C LEU A 109 -2.52 -14.61 -14.51
N GLU A 110 -3.00 -14.39 -13.28
CA GLU A 110 -3.97 -15.25 -12.61
C GLU A 110 -4.69 -14.45 -11.50
N PRO A 111 -5.96 -14.77 -11.17
CA PRO A 111 -6.62 -14.24 -9.97
C PRO A 111 -5.83 -14.57 -8.71
N LEU A 112 -5.82 -13.67 -7.72
CA LEU A 112 -5.17 -13.93 -6.45
C LEU A 112 -6.08 -14.74 -5.53
N PRO A 113 -5.64 -15.90 -5.00
CA PRO A 113 -6.42 -16.66 -4.04
C PRO A 113 -6.73 -15.82 -2.79
N GLY A 114 -8.00 -15.80 -2.37
CA GLY A 114 -8.43 -15.09 -1.16
C GLY A 114 -8.57 -13.56 -1.30
N MET A 115 -8.34 -12.98 -2.48
CA MET A 115 -8.51 -11.55 -2.74
C MET A 115 -9.46 -11.34 -3.93
N ALA A 116 -10.75 -11.22 -3.64
CA ALA A 116 -11.75 -10.91 -4.67
C ALA A 116 -11.44 -9.56 -5.32
N GLY A 117 -11.50 -9.50 -6.65
CA GLY A 117 -11.18 -8.27 -7.38
C GLY A 117 -9.69 -7.96 -7.52
N ALA A 118 -8.79 -8.90 -7.18
CA ALA A 118 -7.35 -8.72 -7.39
C ALA A 118 -6.76 -9.83 -8.27
N VAL A 119 -5.78 -9.45 -9.08
CA VAL A 119 -5.03 -10.34 -9.98
C VAL A 119 -3.54 -10.18 -9.75
N ARG A 120 -2.77 -11.22 -10.03
CA ARG A 120 -1.32 -11.10 -10.19
C ARG A 120 -1.04 -10.59 -11.60
N VAL A 121 -0.17 -9.61 -11.70
CA VAL A 121 0.32 -9.07 -12.97
C VAL A 121 1.85 -9.11 -13.02
N CYS A 122 2.44 -9.04 -14.21
CA CYS A 122 3.86 -8.73 -14.38
C CYS A 122 4.08 -7.60 -15.37
N LEU A 123 5.18 -6.87 -15.23
CA LEU A 123 5.50 -5.78 -16.15
C LEU A 123 5.71 -6.28 -17.57
N VAL A 124 5.34 -5.44 -18.52
CA VAL A 124 5.51 -5.64 -19.96
C VAL A 124 6.30 -4.47 -20.53
N HIS A 125 7.25 -4.78 -21.41
CA HIS A 125 8.07 -3.79 -22.09
C HIS A 125 8.21 -4.09 -23.59
N ASP A 126 8.33 -3.03 -24.37
CA ASP A 126 8.45 -2.98 -25.83
C ASP A 126 9.86 -2.69 -26.37
N PHE A 127 10.91 -2.76 -25.53
CA PHE A 127 12.31 -2.62 -25.95
C PHE A 127 13.03 -3.97 -25.95
N PRO A 128 12.82 -4.84 -26.97
CA PRO A 128 13.26 -6.24 -26.97
C PRO A 128 14.78 -6.43 -26.88
N ARG A 129 15.56 -5.36 -27.09
CA ARG A 129 17.03 -5.37 -26.91
C ARG A 129 17.43 -5.45 -25.44
N LEU A 130 16.57 -4.99 -24.53
CA LEU A 130 16.80 -5.04 -23.08
C LEU A 130 16.29 -6.34 -22.44
N ALA A 131 15.62 -7.21 -23.20
CA ALA A 131 15.19 -8.51 -22.70
C ALA A 131 16.41 -9.37 -22.33
N GLY A 132 16.36 -9.95 -21.13
CA GLY A 132 17.39 -10.78 -20.53
C GLY A 132 16.86 -12.10 -19.96
N PRO A 133 17.67 -12.82 -19.16
CA PRO A 133 17.30 -14.13 -18.62
C PRO A 133 16.05 -14.10 -17.73
N GLY A 134 15.00 -14.82 -18.11
CA GLY A 134 13.72 -14.83 -17.39
C GLY A 134 12.67 -13.88 -17.98
N ASP A 135 13.00 -13.14 -19.03
CA ASP A 135 12.00 -12.43 -19.83
C ASP A 135 11.37 -13.39 -20.85
N VAL A 136 10.07 -13.23 -21.11
CA VAL A 136 9.30 -14.09 -22.03
C VAL A 136 8.71 -13.24 -23.15
N GLU A 137 9.07 -13.54 -24.40
CA GLU A 137 8.51 -12.84 -25.56
C GLU A 137 7.00 -13.11 -25.68
N LEU A 138 6.21 -12.04 -25.72
CA LEU A 138 4.74 -12.10 -25.85
C LEU A 138 4.30 -11.98 -27.29
N ALA A 139 5.01 -11.15 -28.06
CA ALA A 139 4.82 -10.86 -29.47
C ALA A 139 6.10 -10.22 -30.01
N PRO A 140 6.28 -10.11 -31.34
CA PRO A 140 7.43 -9.42 -31.91
C PRO A 140 7.58 -8.01 -31.32
N GLY A 141 8.69 -7.76 -30.63
CA GLY A 141 8.99 -6.49 -29.99
C GLY A 141 8.43 -6.29 -28.59
N LEU A 142 7.71 -7.26 -28.01
CA LEU A 142 7.08 -7.15 -26.70
C LEU A 142 7.45 -8.33 -25.81
N PHE A 143 7.85 -8.10 -24.57
CA PHE A 143 8.15 -9.17 -23.62
C PHE A 143 7.56 -8.89 -22.24
N ALA A 144 7.27 -9.97 -21.52
CA ALA A 144 6.90 -9.95 -20.11
C ALA A 144 8.14 -10.17 -19.25
N GLU A 145 8.29 -9.31 -18.25
CA GLU A 145 9.24 -9.49 -17.16
C GLU A 145 8.65 -10.47 -16.16
N SER A 146 8.74 -11.77 -16.46
CA SER A 146 8.13 -12.81 -15.60
C SER A 146 8.73 -12.86 -14.19
N TRP A 147 9.93 -12.30 -14.04
CA TRP A 147 10.59 -12.08 -12.76
C TRP A 147 10.06 -10.81 -12.04
N ASN A 148 9.25 -9.97 -12.66
CA ASN A 148 8.81 -8.69 -12.09
C ASN A 148 7.28 -8.63 -11.97
N SER A 149 6.74 -9.41 -11.04
CA SER A 149 5.30 -9.56 -10.82
C SER A 149 4.83 -9.04 -9.46
N PHE A 150 3.63 -8.47 -9.41
CA PHE A 150 3.01 -7.93 -8.20
C PHE A 150 1.47 -8.03 -8.25
N PRO A 151 0.77 -7.92 -7.11
CA PRO A 151 -0.69 -7.87 -7.08
C PRO A 151 -1.24 -6.54 -7.62
N ALA A 152 -2.36 -6.58 -8.33
CA ALA A 152 -3.09 -5.39 -8.79
C ALA A 152 -4.61 -5.59 -8.70
N PRO A 153 -5.37 -4.60 -8.20
CA PRO A 153 -6.82 -4.57 -8.30
C PRO A 153 -7.30 -4.51 -9.76
N VAL A 154 -8.40 -5.20 -10.06
CA VAL A 154 -8.93 -5.29 -11.44
C VAL A 154 -9.47 -3.96 -11.95
N ASP A 155 -9.96 -3.09 -11.06
CA ASP A 155 -10.52 -1.77 -11.37
C ASP A 155 -9.43 -0.72 -11.67
N ARG A 156 -8.18 -0.98 -11.26
CA ARG A 156 -6.99 -0.20 -11.58
C ARG A 156 -6.32 -0.60 -12.89
N LEU A 157 -6.92 -1.52 -13.64
CA LEU A 157 -6.47 -1.93 -14.97
C LEU A 157 -7.31 -1.24 -16.05
N GLY A 158 -6.62 -0.62 -17.01
CA GLY A 158 -7.23 -0.05 -18.20
C GLY A 158 -7.82 -1.10 -19.15
N PRO A 159 -8.34 -0.68 -20.32
CA PRO A 159 -8.82 -1.58 -21.35
C PRO A 159 -7.70 -2.51 -21.85
N ALA A 160 -8.08 -3.68 -22.35
CA ALA A 160 -7.15 -4.62 -22.96
C ALA A 160 -6.56 -4.01 -24.24
N VAL A 161 -5.23 -3.84 -24.25
CA VAL A 161 -4.47 -3.41 -25.43
C VAL A 161 -4.22 -4.59 -26.35
N ARG A 162 -4.05 -5.79 -25.77
CA ARG A 162 -3.79 -7.03 -26.50
C ARG A 162 -4.17 -8.23 -25.64
N MET A 163 -4.49 -9.36 -26.28
CA MET A 163 -4.60 -10.67 -25.64
C MET A 163 -3.45 -11.57 -26.11
N VAL A 164 -2.78 -12.21 -25.17
CA VAL A 164 -1.67 -13.15 -25.41
C VAL A 164 -2.22 -14.57 -25.57
N PRO A 165 -1.70 -15.40 -26.52
CA PRO A 165 -2.12 -16.78 -26.65
C PRO A 165 -1.90 -17.59 -25.37
N GLY A 166 -2.83 -18.49 -25.04
CA GLY A 166 -2.76 -19.28 -23.80
C GLY A 166 -1.44 -20.05 -23.63
N ALA A 167 -0.88 -20.59 -24.72
CA ALA A 167 0.42 -21.28 -24.67
C ALA A 167 1.59 -20.36 -24.25
N VAL A 168 1.53 -19.08 -24.63
CA VAL A 168 2.53 -18.07 -24.25
C VAL A 168 2.32 -17.66 -22.79
N LEU A 169 1.06 -17.42 -22.37
CA LEU A 169 0.73 -17.15 -20.96
C LEU A 169 1.22 -18.27 -20.03
N GLU A 170 0.99 -19.53 -20.40
CA GLU A 170 1.51 -20.69 -19.67
C GLU A 170 3.05 -20.70 -19.60
N GLY A 171 3.72 -20.21 -20.64
CA GLY A 171 5.16 -19.98 -20.62
C GLY A 171 5.58 -18.96 -19.57
N VAL A 172 4.85 -17.84 -19.48
CA VAL A 172 5.08 -16.80 -18.47
C VAL A 172 4.83 -17.34 -17.06
N LEU A 173 3.70 -18.02 -16.82
CA LEU A 173 3.37 -18.61 -15.52
C LEU A 173 4.43 -19.62 -15.05
N ARG A 174 4.95 -20.46 -15.96
CA ARG A 174 6.06 -21.36 -15.64
C ARG A 174 7.32 -20.58 -15.26
N ALA A 175 7.64 -19.49 -15.95
CA ALA A 175 8.81 -18.67 -15.66
C ALA A 175 8.68 -17.95 -14.30
N VAL A 176 7.49 -17.40 -13.98
CA VAL A 176 7.17 -16.83 -12.66
C VAL A 176 7.37 -17.85 -11.54
N ARG A 177 6.90 -19.10 -11.73
CA ARG A 177 7.00 -20.17 -10.72
C ARG A 177 8.41 -20.73 -10.53
N LYS A 178 9.27 -20.62 -11.54
CA LYS A 178 10.68 -21.07 -11.49
C LYS A 178 11.60 -20.12 -10.73
N ARG A 179 11.08 -19.00 -10.22
CA ARG A 179 11.90 -17.99 -9.54
C ARG A 179 12.59 -18.64 -8.33
N PRO A 180 13.93 -18.60 -8.25
CA PRO A 180 14.64 -19.07 -7.06
C PRO A 180 14.11 -18.29 -5.86
N ASP A 181 13.86 -18.99 -4.76
CA ASP A 181 13.57 -18.35 -3.48
C ASP A 181 14.72 -17.35 -3.20
N PRO A 182 14.44 -16.05 -2.99
CA PRO A 182 15.49 -15.07 -2.69
C PRO A 182 16.31 -15.43 -1.43
N GLY A 183 15.82 -16.34 -0.58
CA GLY A 183 16.55 -16.91 0.55
C GLY A 183 17.43 -18.15 0.24
N ALA A 184 17.29 -18.76 -0.95
CA ALA A 184 18.10 -19.90 -1.37
C ALA A 184 19.45 -19.42 -1.93
N ALA A 185 20.33 -18.98 -1.03
CA ALA A 185 21.73 -18.70 -1.32
C ALA A 185 22.41 -19.99 -1.81
N GLY A 186 22.44 -20.21 -3.13
CA GLY A 186 23.17 -21.34 -3.70
C GLY A 186 22.69 -21.89 -5.04
N SER A 187 21.63 -21.37 -5.67
CA SER A 187 21.29 -21.83 -7.02
C SER A 187 22.29 -21.24 -8.02
N GLU A 188 23.25 -22.07 -8.42
CA GLU A 188 24.12 -21.88 -9.58
C GLU A 188 23.28 -21.32 -10.74
N ARG A 189 23.56 -20.09 -11.18
CA ARG A 189 22.92 -19.55 -12.38
C ARG A 189 23.40 -20.42 -13.53
N GLU A 190 22.49 -21.17 -14.17
CA GLU A 190 22.77 -22.05 -15.32
C GLU A 190 23.39 -21.33 -16.53
N ASP A 191 23.58 -20.02 -16.47
CA ASP A 191 24.25 -19.23 -17.50
C ASP A 191 25.23 -18.25 -16.83
N ASP A 192 26.49 -18.66 -16.70
CA ASP A 192 27.62 -17.88 -16.15
C ASP A 192 28.03 -16.70 -17.07
N THR A 193 27.25 -16.42 -18.11
CA THR A 193 27.51 -15.29 -19.00
C THR A 193 27.22 -13.99 -18.24
N PRO A 194 28.20 -13.08 -18.07
CA PRO A 194 27.97 -11.81 -17.40
C PRO A 194 26.87 -11.02 -18.12
N GLU A 195 25.82 -10.66 -17.39
CA GLU A 195 24.75 -9.81 -17.91
C GLU A 195 25.34 -8.46 -18.35
N SER A 196 24.90 -7.95 -19.50
CA SER A 196 25.31 -6.63 -19.98
C SER A 196 24.98 -5.56 -18.91
N PRO A 197 25.87 -4.59 -18.63
CA PRO A 197 25.62 -3.55 -17.64
C PRO A 197 24.34 -2.74 -17.95
N TYR A 198 23.96 -2.63 -19.22
CA TYR A 198 22.74 -1.96 -19.65
C TYR A 198 21.47 -2.75 -19.30
N VAL A 199 21.49 -4.08 -19.48
CA VAL A 199 20.39 -4.96 -19.08
C VAL A 199 20.26 -4.99 -17.55
N ALA A 200 21.39 -5.05 -16.84
CA ALA A 200 21.39 -4.97 -15.38
C ALA A 200 20.85 -3.61 -14.87
N ALA A 201 21.16 -2.51 -15.56
CA ALA A 201 20.62 -1.19 -15.24
C ALA A 201 19.12 -1.08 -15.51
N PHE A 202 18.66 -1.62 -16.64
CA PHE A 202 17.23 -1.74 -16.97
C PHE A 202 16.48 -2.52 -15.88
N ARG A 203 17.00 -3.66 -15.45
CA ARG A 203 16.37 -4.45 -14.37
C ARG A 203 16.23 -3.68 -13.07
N ARG A 204 17.25 -2.89 -12.67
CA ARG A 204 17.14 -2.03 -11.49
C ARG A 204 16.03 -0.99 -11.64
N LEU A 205 15.92 -0.37 -12.82
CA LEU A 205 14.85 0.58 -13.13
C LEU A 205 13.45 -0.07 -13.02
N GLU A 206 13.29 -1.27 -13.57
CA GLU A 206 11.99 -1.95 -13.56
C GLU A 206 11.63 -2.53 -12.17
N VAL A 207 12.62 -2.95 -11.36
CA VAL A 207 12.39 -3.28 -9.94
C VAL A 207 11.89 -2.04 -9.20
N GLU A 208 12.55 -0.89 -9.37
CA GLU A 208 12.13 0.37 -8.76
C GLU A 208 10.72 0.78 -9.20
N THR A 209 10.41 0.59 -10.49
CA THR A 209 9.08 0.84 -11.06
C THR A 209 8.02 -0.06 -10.43
N SER A 210 8.25 -1.38 -10.41
CA SER A 210 7.31 -2.32 -9.79
C SER A 210 7.09 -2.04 -8.31
N ALA A 211 8.15 -1.66 -7.56
CA ALA A 211 8.07 -1.34 -6.15
C ALA A 211 7.21 -0.09 -5.92
N TYR A 212 7.40 0.95 -6.73
CA TYR A 212 6.58 2.17 -6.68
C TYR A 212 5.08 1.84 -6.83
N PHE A 213 4.71 1.12 -7.89
CA PHE A 213 3.30 0.78 -8.14
C PHE A 213 2.75 -0.24 -7.14
N SER A 214 3.56 -1.21 -6.71
CA SER A 214 3.13 -2.19 -5.70
C SER A 214 2.77 -1.52 -4.37
N LEU A 215 3.55 -0.54 -3.93
CA LEU A 215 3.29 0.19 -2.70
C LEU A 215 2.01 1.02 -2.81
N ARG A 216 1.82 1.76 -3.91
CA ARG A 216 0.58 2.54 -4.11
C ARG A 216 -0.67 1.69 -4.21
N LEU A 217 -0.58 0.57 -4.92
CA LEU A 217 -1.69 -0.38 -5.02
C LEU A 217 -1.98 -1.06 -3.67
N ALA A 218 -0.95 -1.36 -2.88
CA ALA A 218 -1.14 -1.93 -1.54
C ALA A 218 -1.85 -0.95 -0.59
N GLU A 219 -1.52 0.35 -0.66
CA GLU A 219 -2.22 1.39 0.10
C GLU A 219 -3.72 1.43 -0.25
N GLU A 220 -4.07 1.36 -1.53
CA GLU A 220 -5.46 1.34 -1.98
C GLU A 220 -6.18 0.05 -1.56
N VAL A 221 -5.56 -1.13 -1.74
CA VAL A 221 -6.14 -2.40 -1.32
C VAL A 221 -6.38 -2.43 0.20
N LEU A 222 -5.41 -1.95 0.99
CA LEU A 222 -5.55 -1.87 2.45
C LEU A 222 -6.60 -0.86 2.90
N ALA A 223 -6.83 0.21 2.12
CA ALA A 223 -7.85 1.21 2.38
C ALA A 223 -9.26 0.75 1.97
N GLU A 224 -9.37 -0.03 0.88
CA GLU A 224 -10.64 -0.50 0.31
C GLU A 224 -11.11 -1.85 0.88
N THR A 225 -10.28 -2.57 1.64
CA THR A 225 -10.72 -3.79 2.31
C THR A 225 -11.82 -3.43 3.32
N PRO A 226 -13.09 -3.82 3.08
CA PRO A 226 -14.20 -3.51 3.98
C PRO A 226 -13.90 -4.09 5.36
N GLU A 227 -14.23 -3.36 6.43
CA GLU A 227 -14.01 -3.78 7.83
C GLU A 227 -14.58 -5.17 8.14
N GLU A 228 -15.56 -5.63 7.36
CA GLU A 228 -16.17 -6.96 7.45
C GLU A 228 -15.16 -8.11 7.33
N GLY A 229 -14.02 -7.90 6.64
CA GLY A 229 -12.92 -8.87 6.55
C GLY A 229 -11.85 -8.75 7.64
N ARG A 230 -11.73 -7.59 8.31
CA ARG A 230 -10.75 -7.40 9.40
C ARG A 230 -11.14 -8.15 10.68
N GLN A 231 -12.44 -8.32 10.92
CA GLN A 231 -12.99 -8.89 12.16
C GLN A 231 -12.69 -10.38 12.37
N GLU A 232 -12.51 -11.17 11.30
CA GLU A 232 -12.17 -12.61 11.41
C GLU A 232 -10.71 -12.83 11.83
N GLU A 233 -9.85 -11.87 11.52
CA GLU A 233 -8.41 -11.95 11.77
C GLU A 233 -8.04 -11.63 13.23
N ASP A 234 -8.94 -11.00 13.97
CA ASP A 234 -8.64 -10.47 15.31
C ASP A 234 -8.76 -11.48 16.42
N GLY A 235 -9.20 -12.71 16.15
CA GLY A 235 -9.35 -13.77 17.16
C GLY A 235 -10.45 -13.51 18.21
N ILE A 236 -11.24 -12.44 18.05
CA ILE A 236 -12.37 -12.12 18.90
C ILE A 236 -13.55 -13.02 18.49
N PRO A 237 -14.14 -13.79 19.40
CA PRO A 237 -15.27 -14.66 19.08
C PRO A 237 -16.48 -13.87 18.56
N ARG A 238 -17.12 -14.41 17.52
CA ARG A 238 -18.44 -13.92 17.06
C ARG A 238 -19.60 -14.57 17.81
N ASP A 239 -19.39 -15.80 18.30
CA ASP A 239 -20.38 -16.48 19.11
C ASP A 239 -20.52 -15.75 20.45
N GLU A 240 -21.73 -15.30 20.76
CA GLU A 240 -22.03 -14.56 21.98
C GLU A 240 -21.57 -15.32 23.22
N GLN A 241 -21.84 -16.62 23.27
CA GLN A 241 -21.50 -17.45 24.43
C GLN A 241 -19.98 -17.58 24.58
N GLU A 242 -19.24 -17.78 23.49
CA GLU A 242 -17.78 -17.81 23.50
C GLU A 242 -17.18 -16.45 23.91
N PHE A 243 -17.73 -15.34 23.40
CA PHE A 243 -17.31 -13.99 23.79
C PHE A 243 -17.53 -13.75 25.28
N LEU A 244 -18.74 -14.04 25.78
CA LEU A 244 -19.08 -13.93 27.20
C LEU A 244 -18.15 -14.80 28.04
N ASN A 245 -17.98 -16.07 27.69
CA ASN A 245 -17.10 -16.99 28.42
C ASN A 245 -15.65 -16.49 28.48
N ARG A 246 -15.17 -15.86 27.40
CA ARG A 246 -13.79 -15.35 27.30
C ARG A 246 -13.59 -14.06 28.09
N PHE A 247 -14.54 -13.11 27.99
CA PHE A 247 -14.33 -11.74 28.43
C PHE A 247 -15.11 -11.31 29.68
N SER A 248 -16.18 -12.01 30.08
CA SER A 248 -16.99 -11.63 31.24
C SER A 248 -16.24 -11.66 32.58
N ARG A 249 -15.07 -12.33 32.62
CA ARG A 249 -14.17 -12.29 33.77
C ARG A 249 -13.43 -10.95 33.91
N TYR A 250 -13.14 -10.29 32.79
CA TYR A 250 -12.35 -9.06 32.73
C TYR A 250 -13.21 -7.80 32.77
N ILE A 251 -14.31 -7.81 32.03
CA ILE A 251 -15.17 -6.64 31.82
C ILE A 251 -16.64 -6.96 32.16
N ARG A 252 -17.37 -5.91 32.57
CA ARG A 252 -18.80 -5.95 32.85
C ARG A 252 -19.58 -5.71 31.56
N LEU A 253 -20.13 -6.79 31.01
CA LEU A 253 -20.95 -6.76 29.80
C LEU A 253 -22.43 -6.61 30.15
N GLU A 254 -23.16 -5.84 29.34
CA GLU A 254 -24.62 -5.80 29.36
C GLU A 254 -25.17 -7.09 28.74
N ARG A 255 -26.09 -7.78 29.42
CA ARG A 255 -26.56 -9.11 28.99
C ARG A 255 -27.62 -9.09 27.89
N ASP A 256 -28.16 -7.92 27.56
CA ASP A 256 -29.32 -7.77 26.68
C ASP A 256 -28.93 -7.22 25.29
N ARG A 257 -27.64 -7.24 24.94
CA ARG A 257 -27.13 -6.79 23.63
C ARG A 257 -26.12 -7.78 23.06
N GLU A 258 -26.10 -7.90 21.73
CA GLU A 258 -25.07 -8.68 21.03
C GLU A 258 -23.68 -8.10 21.34
N PRO A 259 -22.71 -8.93 21.78
CA PRO A 259 -21.37 -8.45 22.07
C PRO A 259 -20.65 -7.95 20.82
N SER A 260 -19.90 -6.86 20.98
CA SER A 260 -19.19 -6.18 19.91
C SER A 260 -17.73 -5.89 20.30
N LEU A 261 -16.91 -5.53 19.31
CA LEU A 261 -15.57 -5.00 19.57
C LEU A 261 -15.62 -3.75 20.46
N GLU A 262 -16.65 -2.92 20.30
CA GLU A 262 -16.84 -1.72 21.11
C GLU A 262 -17.01 -2.05 22.59
N ASP A 263 -17.68 -3.16 22.93
CA ASP A 263 -17.76 -3.64 24.32
C ASP A 263 -16.38 -3.85 24.93
N LEU A 264 -15.43 -4.45 24.18
CA LEU A 264 -14.05 -4.61 24.66
C LEU A 264 -13.34 -3.28 24.85
N VAL A 265 -13.76 -2.21 24.18
CA VAL A 265 -13.18 -0.87 24.32
C VAL A 265 -13.82 -0.10 25.47
N VAL A 266 -15.14 -0.12 25.65
CA VAL A 266 -15.83 0.79 26.58
C VAL A 266 -16.35 0.13 27.86
N ALA A 267 -16.57 -1.20 27.88
CA ALA A 267 -17.16 -1.87 29.03
C ALA A 267 -16.31 -1.67 30.30
N PRO A 268 -16.90 -1.44 31.48
CA PRO A 268 -16.15 -1.27 32.72
C PRO A 268 -15.35 -2.53 33.08
N TRP A 269 -14.21 -2.38 33.76
CA TRP A 269 -13.51 -3.53 34.36
C TRP A 269 -14.36 -4.17 35.47
N THR A 270 -14.21 -5.48 35.68
CA THR A 270 -14.67 -6.14 36.90
C THR A 270 -13.77 -5.76 38.09
N ASP A 271 -14.27 -5.87 39.32
CA ASP A 271 -13.50 -5.43 40.50
C ASP A 271 -12.17 -6.18 40.67
N ALA A 272 -12.09 -7.43 40.21
CA ALA A 272 -10.88 -8.24 40.28
C ALA A 272 -9.77 -7.79 39.30
N TYR A 273 -10.13 -7.02 38.26
CA TYR A 273 -9.23 -6.58 37.20
C TYR A 273 -9.20 -5.05 37.06
N LEU A 274 -9.79 -4.33 38.02
CA LEU A 274 -9.72 -2.88 38.05
C LEU A 274 -8.24 -2.47 38.19
N PRO A 275 -7.66 -1.75 37.21
CA PRO A 275 -6.29 -1.30 37.34
C PRO A 275 -6.17 -0.41 38.57
N LEU A 276 -5.13 -0.63 39.37
CA LEU A 276 -4.83 0.25 40.50
C LEU A 276 -4.64 1.66 39.95
N ALA A 277 -5.39 2.63 40.49
CA ALA A 277 -5.33 4.01 40.02
C ALA A 277 -3.88 4.50 39.98
N ALA A 278 -3.41 4.88 38.79
CA ALA A 278 -2.09 5.47 38.63
C ALA A 278 -2.11 6.89 39.25
N ALA A 279 -1.06 7.23 40.00
CA ALA A 279 -1.00 8.45 40.81
C ALA A 279 -0.67 9.74 40.01
N GLY A 280 -1.02 9.84 38.72
CA GLY A 280 -0.67 10.98 37.88
C GLY A 280 -1.76 11.37 36.88
N GLU A 281 -1.97 12.68 36.70
CA GLU A 281 -3.03 13.26 35.86
C GLU A 281 -2.95 12.87 34.37
N THR A 282 -1.80 12.39 33.89
CA THR A 282 -1.55 12.07 32.47
C THR A 282 -1.51 10.58 32.17
N THR A 283 -1.69 9.72 33.17
CA THR A 283 -1.61 8.26 33.01
C THR A 283 -3.00 7.65 32.98
N LEU A 284 -3.28 6.88 31.94
CA LEU A 284 -4.50 6.08 31.79
C LEU A 284 -4.13 4.62 31.50
N PHE A 285 -5.14 3.75 31.36
CA PHE A 285 -4.92 2.35 31.03
C PHE A 285 -5.55 2.01 29.68
N ALA A 286 -4.76 1.37 28.81
CA ALA A 286 -5.28 0.67 27.65
C ALA A 286 -5.56 -0.79 28.01
N ARG A 287 -6.50 -1.40 27.30
CA ARG A 287 -6.68 -2.85 27.29
C ARG A 287 -5.75 -3.44 26.26
N LEU A 288 -4.99 -4.47 26.60
CA LEU A 288 -4.12 -5.18 25.68
C LEU A 288 -4.65 -6.60 25.50
N TYR A 289 -5.06 -6.92 24.27
CA TYR A 289 -5.64 -8.19 23.88
C TYR A 289 -4.66 -8.99 23.02
N TYR A 290 -4.44 -10.26 23.37
CA TYR A 290 -3.58 -11.18 22.64
C TYR A 290 -4.39 -12.33 22.04
N PRO A 291 -4.76 -12.27 20.75
CA PRO A 291 -5.63 -13.28 20.15
C PRO A 291 -5.00 -14.67 20.02
N GLY A 292 -3.67 -14.76 19.97
CA GLY A 292 -2.95 -16.03 19.91
C GLY A 292 -2.89 -16.81 21.24
N ARG A 293 -3.35 -16.23 22.35
CA ARG A 293 -3.41 -16.92 23.65
C ARG A 293 -4.77 -17.61 23.80
N SER A 294 -4.75 -18.90 24.12
CA SER A 294 -5.93 -19.79 24.15
C SER A 294 -7.06 -19.34 25.08
N ASP A 295 -6.79 -18.41 25.99
CA ASP A 295 -7.74 -17.86 26.94
C ASP A 295 -8.12 -16.40 26.66
N GLY A 296 -7.63 -15.81 25.57
CA GLY A 296 -7.96 -14.46 25.14
C GLY A 296 -7.67 -13.40 26.20
N VAL A 297 -6.43 -13.40 26.72
CA VAL A 297 -6.04 -12.53 27.83
C VAL A 297 -6.27 -11.06 27.49
N LEU A 298 -6.97 -10.35 28.39
CA LEU A 298 -7.12 -8.91 28.39
C LEU A 298 -6.35 -8.33 29.58
N GLU A 299 -5.29 -7.58 29.31
CA GLU A 299 -4.43 -6.96 30.33
C GLU A 299 -4.67 -5.45 30.38
N ALA A 300 -4.65 -4.86 31.57
CA ALA A 300 -4.60 -3.41 31.71
C ALA A 300 -3.14 -2.95 31.63
N VAL A 301 -2.80 -2.13 30.64
CA VAL A 301 -1.44 -1.62 30.44
C VAL A 301 -1.38 -0.10 30.57
N PRO A 302 -0.35 0.45 31.23
CA PRO A 302 -0.24 1.89 31.42
C PRO A 302 0.04 2.60 30.10
N VAL A 303 -0.67 3.71 29.92
CA VAL A 303 -0.56 4.62 28.79
C VAL A 303 -0.29 6.02 29.32
N GLU A 304 0.73 6.65 28.74
CA GLU A 304 1.07 8.03 29.04
C GLU A 304 0.60 8.93 27.90
N LEU A 305 -0.27 9.89 28.20
CA LEU A 305 -0.61 10.94 27.27
C LEU A 305 0.52 11.97 27.23
N THR A 306 1.12 12.15 26.06
CA THR A 306 2.26 13.06 25.87
C THR A 306 1.85 14.39 25.27
N PHE A 307 0.74 14.43 24.53
CA PHE A 307 0.18 15.69 24.06
C PHE A 307 -1.33 15.60 23.83
N ARG A 308 -1.95 16.77 23.93
CA ARG A 308 -3.36 17.01 23.73
C ARG A 308 -3.53 18.39 23.12
N GLN A 309 -4.14 18.46 21.95
CA GLN A 309 -4.28 19.71 21.21
C GLN A 309 -5.64 19.80 20.56
N ARG A 310 -6.32 20.94 20.72
CA ARG A 310 -7.51 21.26 19.95
C ARG A 310 -7.09 21.87 18.61
N LEU A 311 -7.63 21.32 17.54
CA LEU A 311 -7.44 21.76 16.17
C LEU A 311 -8.80 22.24 15.61
N PRO A 312 -8.83 23.05 14.54
CA PRO A 312 -10.08 23.41 13.87
C PRO A 312 -10.93 22.20 13.47
N GLU A 313 -10.29 21.10 13.08
CA GLU A 313 -10.90 19.86 12.63
C GLU A 313 -11.28 18.89 13.77
N GLY A 314 -10.80 19.12 15.01
CA GLY A 314 -11.02 18.15 16.08
C GLY A 314 -10.13 18.21 17.31
N LEU A 315 -10.16 17.13 18.09
CA LEU A 315 -9.28 16.93 19.23
C LEU A 315 -8.20 15.91 18.86
N LEU A 316 -6.96 16.38 18.84
CA LEU A 316 -5.78 15.56 18.62
C LEU A 316 -5.23 15.09 19.98
N LEU A 317 -5.14 13.79 20.16
CA LEU A 317 -4.52 13.15 21.31
C LEU A 317 -3.34 12.30 20.85
N GLY A 318 -2.29 12.24 21.66
CA GLY A 318 -1.25 11.25 21.45
C GLY A 318 -0.50 10.92 22.72
N GLY A 319 0.19 9.81 22.66
CA GLY A 319 0.75 9.19 23.84
C GLY A 319 1.61 7.99 23.51
N ARG A 320 1.95 7.25 24.56
CA ARG A 320 2.77 6.06 24.46
C ARG A 320 2.24 4.95 25.34
N ILE A 321 2.06 3.77 24.75
CA ILE A 321 1.82 2.52 25.45
C ILE A 321 3.17 2.00 25.95
N ARG A 322 3.31 1.78 27.26
CA ARG A 322 4.60 1.39 27.86
C ARG A 322 4.88 -0.11 27.83
N SER A 323 3.94 -0.91 27.34
CA SER A 323 4.08 -2.36 27.18
C SER A 323 4.64 -2.74 25.80
N PRO A 324 5.42 -3.83 25.69
CA PRO A 324 5.82 -4.37 24.40
C PRO A 324 4.61 -4.74 23.54
N LEU A 325 4.66 -4.37 22.27
CA LEU A 325 3.61 -4.66 21.30
C LEU A 325 4.14 -5.58 20.21
N GLY A 326 3.29 -6.46 19.69
CA GLY A 326 3.58 -7.29 18.54
C GLY A 326 3.77 -6.46 17.26
N PRO A 327 4.50 -6.96 16.26
CA PRO A 327 4.83 -6.20 15.05
C PRO A 327 3.58 -5.80 14.24
N LYS A 328 2.45 -6.48 14.46
CA LYS A 328 1.15 -6.21 13.81
C LYS A 328 0.10 -5.68 14.81
N ALA A 329 0.55 -5.02 15.89
CA ALA A 329 -0.38 -4.44 16.84
C ALA A 329 -1.24 -3.36 16.19
N ARG A 330 -2.53 -3.37 16.50
CA ARG A 330 -3.49 -2.34 16.09
C ARG A 330 -4.15 -1.70 17.31
N LEU A 331 -4.58 -0.45 17.16
CA LEU A 331 -5.21 0.32 18.22
C LEU A 331 -6.67 0.62 17.84
N GLU A 332 -7.57 0.33 18.75
CA GLU A 332 -8.96 0.76 18.76
C GLU A 332 -9.14 1.79 19.87
N ALA A 333 -9.92 2.83 19.60
CA ALA A 333 -10.15 3.89 20.57
C ALA A 333 -11.59 4.41 20.54
N ARG A 334 -12.07 4.80 21.72
CA ARG A 334 -13.32 5.53 21.93
C ARG A 334 -13.10 6.66 22.92
N LEU A 335 -13.72 7.80 22.66
CA LEU A 335 -13.73 8.95 23.56
C LEU A 335 -15.15 9.19 24.04
N MET A 336 -15.36 9.15 25.35
CA MET A 336 -16.65 9.42 25.98
C MET A 336 -16.83 10.93 26.15
N TRP A 337 -17.48 11.59 25.18
CA TRP A 337 -17.71 13.02 25.21
C TRP A 337 -19.17 13.32 25.56
N ALA A 338 -19.41 13.97 26.70
CA ALA A 338 -20.77 14.31 27.16
C ALA A 338 -21.75 13.12 27.16
N GLY A 339 -21.26 11.92 27.51
CA GLY A 339 -22.05 10.68 27.52
C GLY A 339 -22.19 9.99 26.16
N VAL A 340 -21.61 10.55 25.09
CA VAL A 340 -21.60 9.96 23.75
C VAL A 340 -20.25 9.30 23.48
N SER A 341 -20.26 8.07 22.97
CA SER A 341 -19.07 7.37 22.47
C SER A 341 -18.69 7.92 21.10
N VAL A 342 -17.50 8.51 20.98
CA VAL A 342 -16.99 9.08 19.72
C VAL A 342 -15.80 8.25 19.24
N ALA A 343 -15.86 7.80 17.99
CA ALA A 343 -14.74 7.14 17.33
C ALA A 343 -13.75 8.18 16.74
N PRO A 344 -12.43 7.89 16.73
CA PRO A 344 -11.48 8.72 16.03
C PRO A 344 -11.65 8.60 14.51
N ARG A 345 -11.42 9.69 13.78
CA ARG A 345 -11.33 9.70 12.32
C ARG A 345 -9.97 9.22 11.82
N GLU A 346 -8.91 9.46 12.59
CA GLU A 346 -7.56 8.96 12.29
C GLU A 346 -7.00 8.22 13.50
N VAL A 347 -6.39 7.06 13.25
CA VAL A 347 -5.67 6.26 14.24
C VAL A 347 -4.32 5.86 13.66
N THR A 348 -3.25 6.17 14.38
CA THR A 348 -1.90 5.66 14.07
C THR A 348 -1.28 5.07 15.31
N LEU A 349 -0.63 3.92 15.17
CA LEU A 349 0.15 3.26 16.20
C LEU A 349 1.47 2.78 15.59
N ASP A 350 2.59 3.21 16.17
CA ASP A 350 3.89 2.61 15.92
C ASP A 350 4.13 1.50 16.96
N SER A 351 4.02 0.23 16.52
CA SER A 351 4.18 -0.93 17.40
C SER A 351 5.57 -1.06 18.00
N SER A 352 6.61 -0.52 17.35
CA SER A 352 7.99 -0.62 17.80
C SER A 352 8.29 0.31 18.98
N SER A 353 7.72 1.51 18.96
CA SER A 353 7.90 2.50 20.03
C SER A 353 6.75 2.50 21.03
N GLY A 354 5.57 2.02 20.64
CA GLY A 354 4.31 2.13 21.37
C GLY A 354 3.65 3.51 21.25
N PHE A 355 4.20 4.41 20.41
CA PHE A 355 3.65 5.74 20.21
C PHE A 355 2.36 5.67 19.39
N PHE A 356 1.36 6.46 19.79
CA PHE A 356 0.11 6.56 19.06
C PHE A 356 -0.36 8.00 18.92
N ARG A 357 -1.22 8.21 17.92
CA ARG A 357 -1.93 9.46 17.67
C ARG A 357 -3.37 9.15 17.24
N LEU A 358 -4.30 9.92 17.78
CA LEU A 358 -5.73 9.82 17.57
C LEU A 358 -6.28 11.21 17.23
N LEU A 359 -7.01 11.32 16.12
CA LEU A 359 -7.76 12.53 15.79
C LEU A 359 -9.24 12.25 15.91
N PHE A 360 -9.88 12.82 16.93
CA PHE A 360 -11.33 12.79 17.06
C PHE A 360 -11.92 13.98 16.32
N PRO A 361 -12.95 13.80 15.48
CA PRO A 361 -13.62 14.92 14.82
C PRO A 361 -14.13 15.89 15.87
N ALA A 362 -14.12 17.20 15.59
CA ALA A 362 -14.79 18.18 16.45
C ALA A 362 -16.29 17.88 16.40
N PRO A 363 -16.88 17.27 17.44
CA PRO A 363 -18.32 17.11 17.39
C PRO A 363 -18.92 18.51 17.64
N ASP A 364 -20.09 18.82 17.04
CA ASP A 364 -20.87 20.05 17.33
C ASP A 364 -21.41 20.09 18.79
N LEU A 365 -20.76 19.37 19.70
CA LEU A 365 -21.15 19.18 21.08
C LEU A 365 -20.54 20.31 21.91
N GLU A 366 -21.38 21.29 22.26
CA GLU A 366 -21.12 22.23 23.35
C GLU A 366 -20.85 21.42 24.64
N GLY A 367 -19.72 21.65 25.32
CA GLY A 367 -19.44 20.92 26.56
C GLY A 367 -18.03 21.10 27.12
N ARG A 368 -17.81 20.46 28.27
CA ARG A 368 -16.50 20.39 28.94
C ARG A 368 -15.48 19.70 28.04
N ASP A 369 -14.22 20.09 28.18
CA ASP A 369 -13.12 19.35 27.60
C ASP A 369 -13.07 17.93 28.19
N PRO A 370 -12.93 16.87 27.38
CA PRO A 370 -12.91 15.50 27.88
C PRO A 370 -11.75 15.29 28.86
N GLU A 371 -11.90 14.48 29.88
CA GLU A 371 -10.82 14.16 30.81
C GLU A 371 -10.02 12.94 30.30
N PRO A 372 -8.79 12.69 30.78
CA PRO A 372 -8.05 11.49 30.43
C PRO A 372 -8.82 10.18 30.69
N GLY A 373 -9.68 10.17 31.71
CA GLY A 373 -10.56 9.04 32.02
C GLY A 373 -11.70 8.80 31.02
N ASP A 374 -11.97 9.77 30.14
CA ASP A 374 -12.96 9.63 29.06
C ASP A 374 -12.38 8.89 27.84
N LEU A 375 -11.05 8.70 27.77
CA LEU A 375 -10.39 7.98 26.68
C LEU A 375 -10.26 6.49 26.99
N HIS A 376 -10.83 5.67 26.12
CA HIS A 376 -10.77 4.22 26.19
C HIS A 376 -9.98 3.66 25.01
N LEU A 377 -9.00 2.81 25.31
CA LEU A 377 -8.09 2.23 24.32
C LEU A 377 -8.12 0.70 24.42
N LEU A 378 -8.13 0.04 23.27
CA LEU A 378 -7.92 -1.40 23.13
C LEU A 378 -6.82 -1.63 22.09
N VAL A 379 -5.75 -2.27 22.51
CA VAL A 379 -4.63 -2.67 21.66
C VAL A 379 -4.76 -4.15 21.39
N ILE A 380 -4.79 -4.54 20.12
CA ILE A 380 -4.85 -5.95 19.70
C ILE A 380 -3.47 -6.30 19.17
N SER A 381 -2.73 -7.11 19.92
CA SER A 381 -1.31 -7.40 19.70
C SER A 381 -1.13 -8.86 19.28
N LYS A 382 -0.82 -9.07 18.00
CA LYS A 382 -0.58 -10.39 17.40
C LYS A 382 0.89 -10.81 17.48
#